data_AF-A0A7V7DU10-F1
#
_entry.id   AF-A0A7V7DU10-F1
#
_cell.length_a   1.000
_cell.length_b   1.000
_cell.length_c   1.000
_cell.angle_alpha   90.00
_cell.angle_beta   90.00
_cell.angle_gamma   90.00
#
_symmetry.space_group_name_H-M   'P 1'
#
loop_
_entity.id
_entity.type
_entity.pdbx_description
1 polymer ?
#
loop_
_entity_poly.entity_id
_entity_poly.type
_entity_poly.pdbx_seq_one_letter_code
_entity_poly.pdbx_strand_id
1 'polypeptide(L)'
;MKPIRYKEKMVEEFLQDGHWTEELFSDFYNRNAKEMPDQEALVDSKYRVTWAEAKKLVDAMAISWVEMGIPRSARVIVQSPNSVYGFLARVACERAGLISLTVYPYLRQRELEYMLEKTEATAVVIPNIYRNFNYLEMYRDLQKRFTHLKYFFLFDDEVPADAPEGTSSLTQLVEKRLEKPVDESVLDERRLDAKWDVALLTTTSGTTGIPKLVEWPTAPRVCTSKGRVGIWNLNKDDITMAIAPHAGGAAGTLTYFAAPIAGAKTVMLEEFTPEGALELIEREKATAIGVVPTHLVRMLEADYKKYDLSSL
;
A
#
# COMPACT_ATOMS: atom_id res chain seq x y z
N MET A 1 5.59 -13.51 21.82
CA MET A 1 4.99 -14.26 20.71
C MET A 1 6.12 -14.97 19.96
N LYS A 2 6.07 -16.30 19.83
CA LYS A 2 6.99 -17.05 18.95
C LYS A 2 6.41 -16.98 17.54
N PRO A 3 7.17 -16.62 16.50
CA PRO A 3 6.68 -16.69 15.13
C PRO A 3 6.34 -18.15 14.79
N ILE A 4 5.16 -18.36 14.21
CA ILE A 4 4.70 -19.69 13.77
C ILE A 4 4.80 -19.69 12.25
N ARG A 5 5.55 -20.64 11.70
CA ARG A 5 5.48 -20.96 10.27
C ARG A 5 4.37 -21.98 10.05
N TYR A 6 3.53 -21.75 9.06
CA TYR A 6 2.51 -22.71 8.66
C TYR A 6 3.19 -23.99 8.18
N LYS A 7 2.68 -25.13 8.64
CA LYS A 7 3.08 -26.46 8.17
C LYS A 7 2.20 -26.83 6.98
N GLU A 8 2.70 -27.69 6.08
CA GLU A 8 1.93 -28.17 4.91
C GLU A 8 0.52 -28.63 5.29
N LYS A 9 0.38 -29.49 6.31
CA LYS A 9 -0.92 -29.95 6.80
C LYS A 9 -1.88 -28.80 7.18
N MET A 10 -1.37 -27.72 7.80
CA MET A 10 -2.19 -26.56 8.16
C MET A 10 -2.64 -25.81 6.91
N VAL A 11 -1.75 -25.65 5.93
CA VAL A 11 -2.07 -24.99 4.66
C VAL A 11 -3.11 -25.80 3.89
N GLU A 12 -2.96 -27.12 3.82
CA GLU A 12 -3.92 -28.02 3.19
C GLU A 12 -5.31 -27.94 3.84
N GLU A 13 -5.37 -27.93 5.18
CA GLU A 13 -6.62 -27.75 5.94
C GLU A 13 -7.30 -26.42 5.57
N PHE A 14 -6.57 -25.30 5.60
CA PHE A 14 -7.14 -24.00 5.22
C PHE A 14 -7.61 -23.93 3.75
N LEU A 15 -6.96 -24.63 2.83
CA LEU A 15 -7.38 -24.71 1.43
C LEU A 15 -8.62 -25.57 1.25
N GLN A 16 -8.66 -26.75 1.89
CA GLN A 16 -9.79 -27.69 1.82
C GLN A 16 -11.06 -27.06 2.38
N ASP A 17 -10.95 -26.29 3.46
CA ASP A 17 -12.07 -25.58 4.08
C ASP A 17 -12.45 -24.29 3.32
N GLY A 18 -11.73 -23.94 2.26
CA GLY A 18 -11.98 -22.75 1.44
C GLY A 18 -11.63 -21.42 2.13
N HIS A 19 -10.93 -21.47 3.26
CA HIS A 19 -10.46 -20.28 3.98
C HIS A 19 -9.32 -19.58 3.23
N TRP A 20 -8.39 -20.35 2.67
CA TRP A 20 -7.29 -19.84 1.84
C TRP A 20 -7.60 -20.05 0.37
N THR A 21 -7.16 -19.10 -0.46
CA THR A 21 -7.27 -19.17 -1.92
C THR A 21 -5.92 -18.82 -2.56
N GLU A 22 -5.78 -19.11 -3.85
CA GLU A 22 -4.60 -18.74 -4.66
C GLU A 22 -4.67 -17.31 -5.20
N GLU A 23 -5.67 -16.53 -4.77
CA GLU A 23 -5.86 -15.15 -5.18
C GLU A 23 -4.83 -14.24 -4.52
N LEU A 24 -4.28 -13.33 -5.33
CA LEU A 24 -3.43 -12.24 -4.91
C LEU A 24 -4.24 -10.93 -4.80
N PHE A 25 -3.69 -9.93 -4.12
CA PHE A 25 -4.35 -8.61 -4.09
C PHE A 25 -4.47 -8.00 -5.50
N SER A 26 -3.44 -8.17 -6.32
CA SER A 26 -3.47 -7.79 -7.74
C SER A 26 -4.59 -8.46 -8.56
N ASP A 27 -5.05 -9.66 -8.19
CA ASP A 27 -6.17 -10.31 -8.88
C ASP A 27 -7.50 -9.61 -8.62
N PHE A 28 -7.72 -9.08 -7.41
CA PHE A 28 -8.91 -8.29 -7.11
C PHE A 28 -8.94 -6.98 -7.91
N TYR A 29 -7.79 -6.34 -8.14
CA TYR A 29 -7.68 -5.19 -9.05
C TYR A 29 -8.03 -5.57 -10.48
N ASN A 30 -7.51 -6.70 -10.97
CA ASN A 30 -7.84 -7.21 -12.30
C ASN A 30 -9.33 -7.55 -12.45
N ARG A 31 -9.95 -8.15 -11.43
CA ARG A 31 -11.39 -8.45 -11.40
C ARG A 31 -12.22 -7.18 -11.42
N ASN A 32 -11.95 -6.25 -10.52
CA ASN A 32 -12.72 -5.01 -10.42
C ASN A 32 -12.58 -4.16 -11.70
N ALA A 33 -11.39 -4.12 -12.31
CA ALA A 33 -11.17 -3.43 -13.59
C ALA A 33 -11.98 -4.05 -14.75
N LYS A 34 -12.31 -5.34 -14.69
CA LYS A 34 -13.16 -6.01 -15.69
C LYS A 34 -14.65 -5.84 -15.40
N GLU A 35 -15.04 -5.93 -14.14
CA GLU A 35 -16.46 -5.93 -13.72
C GLU A 35 -17.04 -4.51 -13.59
N MET A 36 -16.22 -3.54 -13.17
CA MET A 36 -16.62 -2.17 -12.85
C MET A 36 -15.55 -1.16 -13.30
N PRO A 37 -15.18 -1.14 -14.60
CA PRO A 37 -14.03 -0.39 -15.10
C PRO A 37 -14.06 1.11 -14.77
N ASP A 38 -15.25 1.72 -14.86
CA ASP A 38 -15.44 3.17 -14.74
C ASP A 38 -15.74 3.64 -13.30
N GLN A 39 -15.86 2.70 -12.35
CA GLN A 39 -16.09 3.05 -10.95
C GLN A 39 -14.78 3.51 -10.30
N GLU A 40 -14.84 4.59 -9.52
CA GLU A 40 -13.70 5.11 -8.76
C GLU A 40 -13.17 4.06 -7.78
N ALA A 41 -11.88 3.73 -7.90
CA ALA A 41 -11.19 2.79 -7.03
C ALA A 41 -10.47 3.52 -5.90
N LEU A 42 -9.69 4.55 -6.24
CA LEU A 42 -8.82 5.26 -5.32
C LEU A 42 -8.89 6.77 -5.55
N VAL A 43 -8.96 7.52 -4.46
CA VAL A 43 -8.99 8.99 -4.47
C VAL A 43 -8.06 9.52 -3.38
N ASP A 44 -7.24 10.51 -3.72
CA ASP A 44 -6.50 11.35 -2.76
C ASP A 44 -6.63 12.85 -3.10
N SER A 45 -5.72 13.69 -2.60
CA SER A 45 -5.68 15.13 -2.85
C SER A 45 -5.32 15.51 -4.29
N LYS A 46 -4.68 14.60 -5.05
CA LYS A 46 -4.13 14.86 -6.40
C LYS A 46 -4.77 14.01 -7.49
N TYR A 47 -5.16 12.78 -7.17
CA TYR A 47 -5.57 11.77 -8.13
C TYR A 47 -6.94 11.20 -7.78
N ARG A 48 -7.75 10.98 -8.81
CA ARG A 48 -8.97 10.17 -8.77
C ARG A 48 -8.83 9.15 -9.88
N VAL A 49 -8.78 7.88 -9.53
CA VAL A 49 -8.56 6.80 -10.50
C VAL A 49 -9.66 5.76 -10.39
N THR A 50 -10.17 5.36 -11.55
CA THR A 50 -11.10 4.25 -11.72
C THR A 50 -10.41 2.90 -11.54
N TRP A 51 -11.17 1.81 -11.42
CA TRP A 51 -10.59 0.47 -11.36
C TRP A 51 -9.78 0.12 -12.61
N ALA A 52 -10.24 0.52 -13.80
CA ALA A 52 -9.51 0.32 -15.05
C ALA A 52 -8.18 1.08 -15.07
N GLU A 53 -8.16 2.33 -14.60
CA GLU A 53 -6.94 3.14 -14.50
C GLU A 53 -6.00 2.60 -13.43
N ALA A 54 -6.51 2.23 -12.25
CA ALA A 54 -5.73 1.64 -11.18
C ALA A 54 -5.00 0.38 -11.65
N LYS A 55 -5.67 -0.52 -12.38
CA LYS A 55 -5.05 -1.72 -12.96
C LYS A 55 -3.93 -1.35 -13.94
N LYS A 56 -4.15 -0.36 -14.82
CA LYS A 56 -3.12 0.10 -15.77
C LYS A 56 -1.91 0.68 -15.06
N LEU A 57 -2.13 1.47 -14.01
CA LEU A 57 -1.06 2.05 -13.19
C LEU A 57 -0.27 0.97 -12.44
N VAL A 58 -0.94 -0.04 -11.86
CA VAL A 58 -0.28 -1.19 -11.22
C VAL A 58 0.61 -1.94 -12.20
N ASP A 59 0.09 -2.28 -13.37
CA ASP A 59 0.84 -3.03 -14.38
C ASP A 59 1.99 -2.20 -14.95
N ALA A 60 1.79 -0.90 -15.16
CA ALA A 60 2.85 0.02 -15.62
C ALA A 60 3.99 0.14 -14.59
N MET A 61 3.68 0.33 -13.30
CA MET A 61 4.69 0.31 -12.23
C MET A 61 5.43 -1.03 -12.19
N ALA A 62 4.68 -2.12 -12.21
CA ALA A 62 5.22 -3.46 -12.10
C ALA A 62 6.18 -3.78 -13.25
N ILE A 63 5.74 -3.58 -14.49
CA ILE A 63 6.55 -3.90 -15.67
C ILE A 63 7.78 -2.99 -15.76
N SER A 64 7.68 -1.71 -15.39
CA SER A 64 8.85 -0.82 -15.34
C SER A 64 9.91 -1.34 -14.39
N TRP A 65 9.52 -1.79 -13.20
CA TRP A 65 10.48 -2.37 -12.25
C TRP A 65 11.09 -3.69 -12.73
N VAL A 66 10.33 -4.50 -13.47
CA VAL A 66 10.84 -5.71 -14.12
C VAL A 66 11.84 -5.37 -15.22
N GLU A 67 11.50 -4.43 -16.12
CA GLU A 67 12.36 -3.97 -17.23
C GLU A 67 13.65 -3.28 -16.71
N MET A 68 13.59 -2.63 -15.55
CA MET A 68 14.77 -2.10 -14.84
C MET A 68 15.68 -3.17 -14.23
N GLY A 69 15.27 -4.45 -14.30
CA GLY A 69 16.05 -5.58 -13.82
C GLY A 69 15.94 -5.83 -12.31
N ILE A 70 14.92 -5.29 -11.64
CA ILE A 70 14.73 -5.54 -10.20
C ILE A 70 14.38 -7.03 -10.02
N PRO A 71 15.21 -7.81 -9.28
CA PRO A 71 15.01 -9.25 -9.16
C PRO A 71 13.69 -9.62 -8.49
N ARG A 72 13.13 -10.79 -8.85
CA ARG A 72 12.00 -11.37 -8.11
C ARG A 72 12.39 -11.50 -6.62
N SER A 73 11.43 -11.27 -5.75
CA SER A 73 11.59 -11.28 -4.29
C SER A 73 12.54 -10.21 -3.73
N ALA A 74 12.95 -9.21 -4.52
CA ALA A 74 13.61 -8.02 -3.98
C ALA A 74 12.63 -7.26 -3.07
N ARG A 75 13.15 -6.68 -1.98
CA ARG A 75 12.35 -5.96 -0.99
C ARG A 75 12.29 -4.48 -1.37
N VAL A 76 11.10 -3.91 -1.31
CA VAL A 76 10.82 -2.51 -1.64
C VAL A 76 10.19 -1.85 -0.43
N ILE A 77 10.85 -0.83 0.14
CA ILE A 77 10.25 -0.05 1.23
C ILE A 77 9.30 0.98 0.61
N VAL A 78 8.03 0.93 0.98
CA VAL A 78 7.04 1.94 0.61
C VAL A 78 6.80 2.82 1.85
N GLN A 79 7.45 4.00 1.87
CA GLN A 79 7.28 5.00 2.92
C GLN A 79 6.49 6.17 2.34
N SER A 80 5.17 6.09 2.41
CA SER A 80 4.27 7.03 1.75
C SER A 80 3.33 7.68 2.75
N PRO A 81 2.95 8.96 2.56
CA PRO A 81 1.70 9.47 3.11
C PRO A 81 0.51 8.72 2.48
N ASN A 82 -0.69 8.97 2.99
CA ASN A 82 -1.90 8.42 2.38
C ASN A 82 -2.07 9.01 0.97
N SER A 83 -1.68 8.27 -0.05
CA SER A 83 -1.67 8.67 -1.46
C SER A 83 -1.99 7.50 -2.39
N VAL A 84 -2.58 7.80 -3.54
CA VAL A 84 -2.92 6.84 -4.60
C VAL A 84 -1.67 6.11 -5.09
N TYR A 85 -0.60 6.84 -5.41
CA TYR A 85 0.63 6.21 -5.89
C TYR A 85 1.32 5.34 -4.83
N GLY A 86 1.33 5.76 -3.56
CA GLY A 86 1.82 4.92 -2.47
C GLY A 86 0.98 3.66 -2.27
N PHE A 87 -0.34 3.78 -2.43
CA PHE A 87 -1.25 2.65 -2.36
C PHE A 87 -0.97 1.65 -3.49
N LEU A 88 -0.94 2.14 -4.73
CA LEU A 88 -0.74 1.32 -5.93
C LEU A 88 0.66 0.71 -5.98
N ALA A 89 1.70 1.41 -5.51
CA ALA A 89 3.06 0.88 -5.45
C ALA A 89 3.15 -0.43 -4.65
N ARG A 90 2.39 -0.54 -3.55
CA ARG A 90 2.32 -1.78 -2.75
C ARG A 90 1.69 -2.93 -3.54
N VAL A 91 0.66 -2.67 -4.34
CA VAL A 91 0.01 -3.69 -5.20
C VAL A 91 0.90 -4.04 -6.40
N ALA A 92 1.56 -3.05 -6.99
CA ALA A 92 2.53 -3.22 -8.06
C ALA A 92 3.73 -4.06 -7.62
N CYS A 93 4.15 -3.98 -6.35
CA CYS A 93 5.19 -4.86 -5.82
C CYS A 93 4.75 -6.32 -5.93
N GLU A 94 3.54 -6.66 -5.46
CA GLU A 94 3.02 -8.03 -5.57
C GLU A 94 2.89 -8.47 -7.04
N ARG A 95 2.38 -7.59 -7.92
CA ARG A 95 2.26 -7.87 -9.36
C ARG A 95 3.61 -8.09 -10.04
N ALA A 96 4.67 -7.41 -9.60
CA ALA A 96 6.05 -7.60 -10.06
C ALA A 96 6.78 -8.75 -9.35
N GLY A 97 6.12 -9.52 -8.49
CA GLY A 97 6.77 -10.57 -7.70
C GLY A 97 7.80 -10.03 -6.70
N LEU A 98 7.64 -8.80 -6.23
CA LEU A 98 8.48 -8.13 -5.24
C LEU A 98 7.83 -8.18 -3.87
N ILE A 99 8.65 -8.02 -2.83
CA ILE A 99 8.19 -8.01 -1.44
C ILE A 99 8.07 -6.56 -0.97
N SER A 100 6.85 -6.10 -0.73
CA SER A 100 6.63 -4.75 -0.20
C SER A 100 6.87 -4.70 1.31
N LEU A 101 7.52 -3.64 1.79
CA LEU A 101 7.57 -3.28 3.21
C LEU A 101 6.91 -1.91 3.37
N THR A 102 5.65 -1.88 3.81
CA THR A 102 4.95 -0.61 4.06
C THR A 102 5.31 -0.07 5.43
N VAL A 103 5.77 1.18 5.50
CA VAL A 103 6.20 1.81 6.75
C VAL A 103 5.52 3.16 6.94
N TYR A 104 5.39 3.59 8.19
CA TYR A 104 4.79 4.88 8.49
C TYR A 104 5.63 6.03 7.94
N PRO A 105 4.99 7.10 7.43
CA PRO A 105 5.71 8.27 6.91
C PRO A 105 6.55 8.97 7.99
N TYR A 106 6.19 8.86 9.26
CA TYR A 106 6.94 9.48 10.35
C TYR A 106 8.14 8.68 10.86
N LEU A 107 8.43 7.47 10.33
CA LEU A 107 9.66 6.76 10.69
C LEU A 107 10.90 7.50 10.19
N ARG A 108 11.99 7.39 10.95
CA ARG A 108 13.24 8.11 10.68
C ARG A 108 14.40 7.15 10.61
N GLN A 109 15.59 7.73 10.37
CA GLN A 109 16.82 7.03 10.06
C GLN A 109 17.09 5.82 10.97
N ARG A 110 16.90 5.94 12.29
CA ARG A 110 17.17 4.84 13.23
C ARG A 110 16.31 3.61 12.96
N GLU A 111 14.99 3.79 12.76
CA GLU A 111 14.09 2.68 12.47
C GLU A 111 14.34 2.12 11.07
N LEU A 112 14.61 2.99 10.10
CA LEU A 112 14.86 2.60 8.71
C LEU A 112 16.20 1.87 8.52
N GLU A 113 17.22 2.25 9.29
CA GLU A 113 18.52 1.56 9.32
C GLU A 113 18.34 0.09 9.72
N TYR A 114 17.60 -0.16 10.80
CA TYR A 114 17.26 -1.52 11.21
C TYR A 114 16.51 -2.28 10.11
N MET A 115 15.54 -1.63 9.46
CA MET A 115 14.76 -2.26 8.40
C MET A 115 15.63 -2.59 7.19
N LEU A 116 16.51 -1.68 6.76
CA LEU A 116 17.44 -1.91 5.65
C LEU A 116 18.44 -3.02 5.97
N GLU A 117 18.94 -3.09 7.21
CA GLU A 117 19.82 -4.15 7.68
C GLU A 117 19.13 -5.52 7.66
N LYS A 118 17.87 -5.61 8.11
CA LYS A 118 17.15 -6.89 8.21
C LYS A 118 16.50 -7.35 6.92
N THR A 119 16.10 -6.43 6.06
CA THR A 119 15.39 -6.77 4.82
C THR A 119 16.28 -6.72 3.59
N GLU A 120 17.46 -6.09 3.67
CA GLU A 120 18.30 -5.83 2.51
C GLU A 120 17.50 -5.21 1.35
N ALA A 121 16.61 -4.25 1.65
CA ALA A 121 15.72 -3.67 0.65
C ALA A 121 16.49 -2.96 -0.47
N THR A 122 16.17 -3.34 -1.72
CA THR A 122 16.87 -2.89 -2.92
C THR A 122 16.31 -1.57 -3.47
N ALA A 123 15.07 -1.26 -3.12
CA ALA A 123 14.39 -0.06 -3.59
C ALA A 123 13.57 0.61 -2.48
N VAL A 124 13.34 1.92 -2.63
CA VAL A 124 12.44 2.72 -1.81
C VAL A 124 11.46 3.47 -2.69
N VAL A 125 10.21 3.63 -2.23
CA VAL A 125 9.19 4.48 -2.83
C VAL A 125 8.78 5.52 -1.79
N ILE A 126 9.13 6.78 -2.04
CA ILE A 126 9.15 7.86 -1.04
C ILE A 126 8.72 9.19 -1.65
N PRO A 127 8.22 10.16 -0.87
CA PRO A 127 8.24 11.56 -1.30
C PRO A 127 9.69 12.07 -1.30
N ASN A 128 9.99 13.13 -2.03
CA ASN A 128 11.23 13.88 -1.88
C ASN A 128 11.21 14.65 -0.56
N ILE A 129 10.25 15.59 -0.44
CA ILE A 129 10.02 16.39 0.77
C ILE A 129 8.57 16.18 1.23
N TYR A 130 8.39 15.87 2.51
CA TYR A 130 7.06 15.81 3.11
C TYR A 130 7.09 16.30 4.56
N ARG A 131 6.17 17.22 4.91
CA ARG A 131 6.09 17.89 6.23
C ARG A 131 7.44 18.46 6.67
N ASN A 132 8.06 19.26 5.79
CA ASN A 132 9.36 19.92 6.00
C ASN A 132 10.53 18.96 6.30
N PHE A 133 10.42 17.70 5.88
CA PHE A 133 11.48 16.71 6.03
C PHE A 133 11.90 16.16 4.67
N ASN A 134 13.21 16.12 4.43
CA ASN A 134 13.81 15.60 3.20
C ASN A 134 14.05 14.08 3.33
N TYR A 135 13.19 13.28 2.72
CA TYR A 135 13.29 11.82 2.77
C TYR A 135 14.37 11.32 1.82
N LEU A 136 14.56 11.97 0.67
CA LEU A 136 15.60 11.60 -0.29
C LEU A 136 16.99 11.73 0.34
N GLU A 137 17.24 12.83 1.06
CA GLU A 137 18.51 13.04 1.79
C GLU A 137 18.73 11.95 2.85
N MET A 138 17.71 11.64 3.65
CA MET A 138 17.80 10.58 4.66
C MET A 138 18.15 9.23 4.04
N TYR A 139 17.50 8.85 2.93
CA TYR A 139 17.79 7.60 2.25
C TYR A 139 19.12 7.61 1.49
N ARG A 140 19.55 8.76 0.96
CA ARG A 140 20.89 8.96 0.38
C ARG A 140 21.97 8.71 1.43
N ASP A 141 21.78 9.19 2.66
CA ASP A 141 22.71 8.93 3.76
C ASP A 141 22.71 7.47 4.19
N LEU A 142 21.54 6.82 4.20
CA LEU A 142 21.44 5.37 4.45
C LEU A 142 22.13 4.56 3.34
N GLN A 143 22.01 4.97 2.08
CA GLN A 143 22.64 4.29 0.93
C GLN A 143 24.16 4.18 1.07
N LYS A 144 24.83 5.18 1.66
CA LYS A 144 26.28 5.14 1.94
C LYS A 144 26.70 3.92 2.78
N ARG A 145 25.78 3.40 3.60
CA ARG A 145 26.00 2.23 4.47
C ARG A 145 25.39 0.95 3.90
N PHE A 146 24.35 1.08 3.09
CA PHE A 146 23.57 -0.03 2.53
C PHE A 146 23.64 0.00 1.00
N THR A 147 24.73 -0.52 0.43
CA THR A 147 25.00 -0.49 -1.01
C THR A 147 24.04 -1.36 -1.84
N HIS A 148 23.26 -2.23 -1.18
CA HIS A 148 22.16 -2.96 -1.82
C HIS A 148 20.95 -2.07 -2.13
N LEU A 149 20.81 -0.89 -1.51
CA LEU A 149 19.79 0.10 -1.84
C LEU A 149 20.17 0.84 -3.14
N LYS A 150 19.53 0.49 -4.25
CA LYS A 150 19.91 0.94 -5.59
C LYS A 150 18.89 1.85 -6.26
N TYR A 151 17.61 1.67 -5.96
CA TYR A 151 16.53 2.36 -6.67
C TYR A 151 15.71 3.26 -5.74
N PHE A 152 15.48 4.49 -6.18
CA PHE A 152 14.69 5.48 -5.43
C PHE A 152 13.57 5.96 -6.34
N PHE A 153 12.33 5.67 -5.97
CA PHE A 153 11.14 6.07 -6.70
C PHE A 153 10.45 7.20 -5.95
N LEU A 154 10.51 8.41 -6.51
CA LEU A 154 9.92 9.60 -5.92
C LEU A 154 8.45 9.73 -6.32
N PHE A 155 7.57 10.13 -5.40
CA PHE A 155 6.19 10.52 -5.73
C PHE A 155 6.12 11.86 -6.49
N ASP A 156 7.21 12.60 -6.51
CA ASP A 156 7.36 13.91 -7.12
C ASP A 156 7.67 13.77 -8.62
N ASP A 157 7.14 14.69 -9.43
CA ASP A 157 7.39 14.70 -10.87
C ASP A 157 8.84 15.08 -11.20
N GLU A 158 9.44 15.94 -10.39
CA GLU A 158 10.81 16.39 -10.55
C GLU A 158 11.78 15.60 -9.67
N VAL A 159 12.87 15.12 -10.28
CA VAL A 159 14.00 14.52 -9.55
C VAL A 159 15.05 15.60 -9.29
N PRO A 160 15.46 15.83 -8.03
CA PRO A 160 16.52 16.79 -7.71
C PRO A 160 17.82 16.52 -8.46
N ALA A 161 18.52 17.58 -8.87
CA ALA A 161 19.76 17.45 -9.63
C ALA A 161 20.89 16.74 -8.86
N ASP A 162 20.85 16.77 -7.52
CA ASP A 162 21.79 16.10 -6.62
C ASP A 162 21.28 14.73 -6.10
N ALA A 163 20.24 14.19 -6.73
CA ALA A 163 19.71 12.88 -6.40
C ALA A 163 20.73 11.76 -6.68
N PRO A 164 20.77 10.69 -5.87
CA PRO A 164 21.65 9.56 -6.11
C PRO A 164 21.30 8.85 -7.44
N GLU A 165 22.29 8.16 -8.01
CA GLU A 165 22.07 7.28 -9.17
C GLU A 165 20.98 6.25 -8.86
N GLY A 166 20.15 5.94 -9.86
CA GLY A 166 18.99 5.06 -9.70
C GLY A 166 17.75 5.75 -9.13
N THR A 167 17.76 7.08 -8.99
CA THR A 167 16.57 7.87 -8.64
C THR A 167 15.72 8.14 -9.87
N SER A 168 14.40 7.99 -9.74
CA SER A 168 13.43 8.27 -10.79
C SER A 168 12.13 8.80 -10.20
N SER A 169 11.46 9.70 -10.92
CA SER A 169 10.07 10.05 -10.63
C SER A 169 9.17 8.86 -10.97
N LEU A 170 8.42 8.34 -9.99
CA LEU A 170 7.50 7.22 -10.19
C LEU A 170 6.34 7.62 -11.10
N THR A 171 5.81 8.84 -10.93
CA THR A 171 4.70 9.37 -11.72
C THR A 171 5.09 9.44 -13.19
N GLN A 172 6.20 10.09 -13.53
CA GLN A 172 6.69 10.20 -14.90
C GLN A 172 7.11 8.84 -15.50
N LEU A 173 7.71 7.96 -14.69
CA LEU A 173 8.07 6.61 -15.12
C LEU A 173 6.82 5.84 -15.58
N VAL A 174 5.75 5.91 -14.79
CA VAL A 174 4.47 5.26 -15.08
C VAL A 174 3.78 5.89 -16.29
N GLU A 175 3.70 7.22 -16.36
CA GLU A 175 3.10 7.94 -17.50
C GLU A 175 3.76 7.54 -18.82
N LYS A 176 5.10 7.57 -18.88
CA LYS A 176 5.85 7.12 -20.06
C LYS A 176 5.63 5.64 -20.37
N ARG A 177 5.42 4.81 -19.33
CA ARG A 177 5.21 3.37 -19.54
C ARG A 177 3.82 3.07 -20.09
N LEU A 178 2.81 3.87 -19.74
CA LEU A 178 1.44 3.74 -20.24
C LEU A 178 1.32 3.97 -21.76
N GLU A 179 2.28 4.68 -22.37
CA GLU A 179 2.36 4.88 -23.82
C GLU A 179 2.74 3.60 -24.60
N LYS A 180 3.17 2.55 -23.89
CA LYS A 180 3.63 1.28 -24.47
C LYS A 180 2.71 0.14 -24.05
N PRO A 181 2.47 -0.86 -24.92
CA PRO A 181 1.75 -2.05 -24.51
C PRO A 181 2.48 -2.76 -23.35
N VAL A 182 1.71 -3.39 -22.47
CA VAL A 182 2.25 -4.25 -21.40
C VAL A 182 2.07 -5.68 -21.85
N ASP A 183 3.18 -6.43 -21.90
CA ASP A 183 3.13 -7.88 -22.06
C ASP A 183 2.84 -8.51 -20.70
N GLU A 184 1.59 -8.87 -20.46
CA GLU A 184 1.16 -9.42 -19.15
C GLU A 184 1.84 -10.76 -18.83
N SER A 185 2.31 -11.53 -19.83
CA SER A 185 2.97 -12.82 -19.56
C SER A 185 4.27 -12.67 -18.78
N VAL A 186 5.00 -11.57 -19.01
CA VAL A 186 6.22 -11.24 -18.26
C VAL A 186 5.92 -11.03 -16.77
N LEU A 187 4.77 -10.44 -16.45
CA LEU A 187 4.32 -10.26 -15.06
C LEU A 187 3.75 -11.56 -14.49
N ASP A 188 3.09 -12.37 -15.30
CA ASP A 188 2.53 -13.66 -14.89
C ASP A 188 3.62 -14.67 -14.52
N GLU A 189 4.75 -14.68 -15.24
CA GLU A 189 5.94 -15.48 -14.88
C GLU A 189 6.53 -15.12 -13.52
N ARG A 190 6.27 -13.90 -13.04
CA ARG A 190 6.75 -13.40 -11.74
C ARG A 190 5.75 -13.59 -10.60
N ARG A 191 4.57 -14.13 -10.90
CA ARG A 191 3.49 -14.34 -9.91
C ARG A 191 4.01 -15.04 -8.65
N LEU A 192 3.56 -14.56 -7.50
CA LEU A 192 3.89 -15.13 -6.20
C LEU A 192 2.97 -16.32 -5.90
N ASP A 193 3.52 -17.37 -5.28
CA ASP A 193 2.71 -18.39 -4.65
C ASP A 193 2.02 -17.79 -3.42
N ALA A 194 0.69 -17.68 -3.45
CA ALA A 194 -0.08 -17.02 -2.40
C ALA A 194 0.13 -17.65 -1.01
N LYS A 195 0.49 -18.93 -0.94
CA LYS A 195 0.63 -19.71 0.30
C LYS A 195 2.01 -19.56 0.91
N TRP A 196 3.04 -19.53 0.05
CA TRP A 196 4.43 -19.75 0.48
C TRP A 196 5.34 -18.55 0.26
N ASP A 197 5.15 -17.79 -0.82
CA ASP A 197 5.94 -16.60 -1.07
C ASP A 197 5.51 -15.48 -0.14
N VAL A 198 6.48 -14.80 0.48
CA VAL A 198 6.22 -13.58 1.24
C VAL A 198 5.99 -12.44 0.25
N ALA A 199 4.81 -11.83 0.28
CA ALA A 199 4.46 -10.70 -0.58
C ALA A 199 4.54 -9.36 0.17
N LEU A 200 4.39 -9.39 1.49
CA LEU A 200 4.30 -8.21 2.33
C LEU A 200 5.07 -8.41 3.64
N LEU A 201 5.85 -7.40 3.98
CA LEU A 201 6.43 -7.17 5.29
C LEU A 201 5.67 -6.01 5.95
N THR A 202 5.36 -6.18 7.23
CA THR A 202 4.76 -5.12 8.05
C THR A 202 5.56 -4.95 9.34
N THR A 203 5.33 -3.82 10.02
CA THR A 203 6.01 -3.52 11.28
C THR A 203 5.01 -3.54 12.43
N THR A 204 5.42 -4.09 13.58
CA THR A 204 4.59 -4.04 14.80
C THR A 204 4.70 -2.66 15.44
N SER A 205 3.58 -2.04 15.81
CA SER A 205 3.51 -0.72 16.46
C SER A 205 3.89 -0.73 17.96
N GLY A 206 4.90 -1.51 18.35
CA GLY A 206 5.28 -1.69 19.75
C GLY A 206 5.80 -0.41 20.41
N THR A 207 5.43 -0.19 21.68
CA THR A 207 5.78 1.00 22.48
C THR A 207 7.14 0.91 23.17
N THR A 208 7.85 -0.21 23.06
CA THR A 208 9.02 -0.54 23.91
C THR A 208 10.31 -0.85 23.15
N GLY A 209 10.46 -0.43 21.89
CA GLY A 209 11.72 -0.62 21.15
C GLY A 209 11.61 -0.58 19.63
N ILE A 210 12.64 -1.08 18.96
CA ILE A 210 12.70 -1.20 17.50
C ILE A 210 11.54 -2.08 16.98
N PRO A 211 10.77 -1.65 15.97
CA PRO A 211 9.65 -2.42 15.43
C PRO A 211 10.10 -3.80 14.91
N LYS A 212 9.32 -4.84 15.17
CA LYS A 212 9.57 -6.17 14.61
C LYS A 212 8.95 -6.26 13.22
N LEU A 213 9.65 -6.95 12.32
CA LEU A 213 9.15 -7.30 11.00
C LEU A 213 8.26 -8.53 11.07
N VAL A 214 7.16 -8.50 10.32
CA VAL A 214 6.21 -9.60 10.19
C VAL A 214 6.05 -9.94 8.71
N GLU A 215 6.34 -11.20 8.39
CA GLU A 215 6.21 -11.77 7.04
C GLU A 215 4.78 -12.23 6.78
N TRP A 216 4.26 -11.88 5.61
CA TRP A 216 2.93 -12.28 5.16
C TRP A 216 2.99 -12.90 3.77
N PRO A 217 2.68 -14.20 3.65
CA PRO A 217 2.11 -14.74 2.42
C PRO A 217 0.73 -14.12 2.16
N THR A 218 0.30 -14.12 0.91
CA THR A 218 -0.94 -13.44 0.51
C THR A 218 -2.19 -14.18 0.97
N ALA A 219 -2.24 -15.51 0.90
CA ALA A 219 -3.39 -16.35 1.25
C ALA A 219 -3.93 -16.10 2.68
N PRO A 220 -3.11 -16.13 3.77
CA PRO A 220 -3.60 -15.78 5.10
C PRO A 220 -4.08 -14.32 5.20
N ARG A 221 -3.45 -13.41 4.45
CA ARG A 221 -3.88 -12.00 4.45
C ARG A 221 -5.23 -11.85 3.76
N VAL A 222 -5.45 -12.50 2.61
CA VAL A 222 -6.74 -12.55 1.89
C VAL A 222 -7.81 -13.20 2.76
N CYS A 223 -7.52 -14.34 3.40
CA CYS A 223 -8.41 -15.03 4.34
C CYS A 223 -8.95 -14.08 5.43
N THR A 224 -8.05 -13.40 6.16
CA THR A 224 -8.47 -12.46 7.22
C THR A 224 -9.22 -11.26 6.66
N SER A 225 -9.00 -10.90 5.39
CA SER A 225 -9.63 -9.76 4.75
C SER A 225 -11.03 -10.09 4.24
N LYS A 226 -11.25 -11.29 3.69
CA LYS A 226 -12.59 -11.84 3.40
C LYS A 226 -13.45 -11.92 4.66
N GLY A 227 -12.87 -12.37 5.78
CA GLY A 227 -13.58 -12.37 7.07
C GLY A 227 -14.03 -10.97 7.49
N ARG A 228 -13.21 -9.94 7.26
CA ARG A 228 -13.55 -8.54 7.57
C ARG A 228 -14.60 -7.97 6.63
N VAL A 229 -14.53 -8.29 5.33
CA VAL A 229 -15.58 -7.94 4.36
C VAL A 229 -16.93 -8.48 4.86
N GLY A 230 -16.97 -9.72 5.33
CA GLY A 230 -18.19 -10.31 5.93
C GLY A 230 -18.64 -9.63 7.24
N ILE A 231 -17.71 -9.42 8.19
CA ILE A 231 -18.03 -8.79 9.50
C ILE A 231 -18.57 -7.37 9.34
N TRP A 232 -17.99 -6.60 8.41
CA TRP A 232 -18.36 -5.21 8.14
C TRP A 232 -19.44 -5.08 7.06
N ASN A 233 -19.88 -6.18 6.49
CA ASN A 233 -20.83 -6.21 5.37
C ASN A 233 -20.42 -5.28 4.21
N LEU A 234 -19.11 -5.20 3.92
CA LEU A 234 -18.59 -4.36 2.87
C LEU A 234 -18.99 -4.90 1.49
N ASN A 235 -19.34 -4.00 0.60
CA ASN A 235 -19.70 -4.28 -0.77
C ASN A 235 -19.16 -3.18 -1.70
N LYS A 236 -19.41 -3.32 -3.01
CA LYS A 236 -18.89 -2.41 -4.03
C LYS A 236 -19.45 -0.99 -3.95
N ASP A 237 -20.58 -0.77 -3.29
CA ASP A 237 -21.19 0.56 -3.15
C ASP A 237 -20.61 1.34 -1.95
N ASP A 238 -19.75 0.69 -1.14
CA ASP A 238 -19.08 1.34 -0.01
C ASP A 238 -17.98 2.30 -0.42
N ILE A 239 -17.85 3.37 0.38
CA ILE A 239 -16.81 4.38 0.28
C ILE A 239 -16.00 4.32 1.57
N THR A 240 -14.89 3.60 1.51
CA THR A 240 -13.97 3.47 2.64
C THR A 240 -13.01 4.65 2.70
N MET A 241 -12.62 5.10 3.89
CA MET A 241 -11.72 6.24 4.06
C MET A 241 -10.50 5.91 4.93
N ALA A 242 -9.30 6.16 4.43
CA ALA A 242 -8.07 6.12 5.22
C ALA A 242 -7.83 7.48 5.89
N ILE A 243 -8.23 7.59 7.16
CA ILE A 243 -7.93 8.77 8.00
C ILE A 243 -6.63 8.55 8.77
N ALA A 244 -6.42 7.35 9.32
CA ALA A 244 -5.12 6.95 9.83
C ALA A 244 -4.16 6.55 8.69
N PRO A 245 -2.83 6.52 8.92
CA PRO A 245 -1.89 6.05 7.91
C PRO A 245 -2.18 4.61 7.48
N HIS A 246 -2.29 4.36 6.17
CA HIS A 246 -2.60 3.03 5.61
C HIS A 246 -1.53 1.97 5.92
N ALA A 247 -0.29 2.39 6.19
CA ALA A 247 0.80 1.49 6.60
C ALA A 247 0.48 0.81 7.95
N GLY A 248 -0.42 1.40 8.75
CA GLY A 248 -0.87 0.86 10.01
C GLY A 248 -2.10 -0.04 9.90
N GLY A 249 -2.29 -0.87 10.91
CA GLY A 249 -3.41 -1.81 10.98
C GLY A 249 -4.78 -1.14 11.01
N ALA A 250 -4.91 0.06 11.57
CA ALA A 250 -6.21 0.74 11.73
C ALA A 250 -6.84 1.12 10.37
N ALA A 251 -6.11 1.82 9.50
CA ALA A 251 -6.61 2.18 8.17
C ALA A 251 -6.36 1.06 7.15
N GLY A 252 -5.14 0.51 7.10
CA GLY A 252 -4.77 -0.47 6.08
C GLY A 252 -5.67 -1.69 6.08
N THR A 253 -6.10 -2.17 7.25
CA THR A 253 -7.01 -3.33 7.32
C THR A 253 -8.32 -3.12 6.55
N LEU A 254 -8.91 -1.94 6.65
CA LEU A 254 -10.11 -1.55 5.91
C LEU A 254 -9.77 -1.29 4.44
N THR A 255 -8.79 -0.45 4.18
CA THR A 255 -8.55 0.10 2.85
C THR A 255 -7.65 -0.80 1.99
N TYR A 256 -6.43 -1.10 2.43
CA TYR A 256 -5.48 -1.91 1.66
C TYR A 256 -5.93 -3.32 1.33
N PHE A 257 -6.75 -3.91 2.19
CA PHE A 257 -7.00 -5.35 2.13
C PHE A 257 -8.48 -5.69 1.96
N ALA A 258 -9.39 -5.12 2.77
CA ALA A 258 -10.80 -5.47 2.67
C ALA A 258 -11.50 -4.78 1.48
N ALA A 259 -11.29 -3.47 1.29
CA ALA A 259 -11.93 -2.69 0.23
C ALA A 259 -11.76 -3.27 -1.19
N PRO A 260 -10.54 -3.61 -1.67
CA PRO A 260 -10.38 -4.16 -3.02
C PRO A 260 -11.06 -5.53 -3.21
N ILE A 261 -11.20 -6.33 -2.15
CA ILE A 261 -11.95 -7.60 -2.20
C ILE A 261 -13.45 -7.32 -2.36
N ALA A 262 -13.98 -6.33 -1.64
CA ALA A 262 -15.38 -5.92 -1.76
C ALA A 262 -15.68 -5.17 -3.09
N GLY A 263 -14.65 -4.62 -3.75
CA GLY A 263 -14.82 -3.69 -4.87
C GLY A 263 -15.13 -2.26 -4.42
N ALA A 264 -14.97 -1.96 -3.13
CA ALA A 264 -15.29 -0.67 -2.53
C ALA A 264 -14.27 0.41 -2.91
N LYS A 265 -14.75 1.64 -3.10
CA LYS A 265 -13.91 2.82 -3.29
C LYS A 265 -13.10 3.09 -2.02
N THR A 266 -11.86 3.56 -2.17
CA THR A 266 -11.04 4.07 -1.06
C THR A 266 -10.69 5.55 -1.27
N VAL A 267 -11.03 6.39 -0.31
CA VAL A 267 -10.62 7.79 -0.22
C VAL A 267 -9.51 7.93 0.81
N MET A 268 -8.46 8.69 0.50
CA MET A 268 -7.28 8.86 1.34
C MET A 268 -7.13 10.29 1.81
N LEU A 269 -7.09 10.48 3.13
CA LEU A 269 -6.72 11.73 3.75
C LEU A 269 -5.21 11.76 3.96
N GLU A 270 -4.51 12.62 3.22
CA GLU A 270 -3.05 12.71 3.21
C GLU A 270 -2.47 13.10 4.58
N GLU A 271 -3.05 14.13 5.21
CA GLU A 271 -2.69 14.59 6.56
C GLU A 271 -3.95 14.80 7.40
N PHE A 272 -3.91 14.31 8.64
CA PHE A 272 -5.05 14.41 9.55
C PHE A 272 -5.16 15.80 10.19
N THR A 273 -6.27 16.47 9.91
CA THR A 273 -6.87 17.49 10.77
C THR A 273 -8.32 17.07 11.09
N PRO A 274 -8.86 17.40 12.27
CA PRO A 274 -10.25 17.09 12.60
C PRO A 274 -11.23 17.65 11.55
N GLU A 275 -11.08 18.92 11.20
CA GLU A 275 -11.93 19.62 10.24
C GLU A 275 -11.79 19.04 8.83
N GLY A 276 -10.55 18.77 8.39
CA GLY A 276 -10.30 18.19 7.07
C GLY A 276 -10.82 16.76 6.95
N ALA A 277 -10.76 15.97 8.03
CA ALA A 277 -11.37 14.64 8.05
C ALA A 277 -12.90 14.72 7.96
N LEU A 278 -13.54 15.59 8.74
CA LEU A 278 -14.99 15.80 8.74
C LEU A 278 -15.50 16.32 7.39
N GLU A 279 -14.83 17.31 6.81
CA GLU A 279 -15.12 17.86 5.48
C GLU A 279 -15.00 16.78 4.39
N LEU A 280 -13.97 15.94 4.48
CA LEU A 280 -13.76 14.87 3.50
C LEU A 280 -14.83 13.78 3.62
N ILE A 281 -15.25 13.42 4.85
CA ILE A 281 -16.35 12.48 5.11
C ILE A 281 -17.63 12.97 4.45
N GLU A 282 -18.02 14.23 4.69
CA GLU A 282 -19.22 14.84 4.12
C GLU A 282 -19.15 14.87 2.58
N ARG A 283 -18.03 15.38 2.04
CA ARG A 283 -17.85 15.57 0.59
C ARG A 283 -17.93 14.26 -0.17
N GLU A 284 -17.27 13.22 0.33
CA GLU A 284 -17.18 11.93 -0.37
C GLU A 284 -18.26 10.93 0.09
N LYS A 285 -19.08 11.28 1.09
CA LYS A 285 -20.10 10.43 1.70
C LYS A 285 -19.55 9.08 2.15
N ALA A 286 -18.50 9.14 2.98
CA ALA A 286 -17.82 7.94 3.47
C ALA A 286 -18.80 7.02 4.21
N THR A 287 -18.76 5.72 3.93
CA THR A 287 -19.59 4.70 4.61
C THR A 287 -18.81 3.89 5.64
N ALA A 288 -17.48 3.92 5.59
CA ALA A 288 -16.61 3.29 6.57
C ALA A 288 -15.29 4.05 6.71
N ILE A 289 -14.83 4.26 7.95
CA ILE A 289 -13.61 5.04 8.22
C ILE A 289 -12.55 4.21 8.96
N GLY A 290 -11.33 4.25 8.46
CA GLY A 290 -10.14 3.68 9.08
C GLY A 290 -9.46 4.69 9.99
N VAL A 291 -9.77 4.62 11.29
CA VAL A 291 -9.35 5.60 12.32
C VAL A 291 -8.73 4.91 13.55
N VAL A 292 -8.03 5.69 14.37
CA VAL A 292 -7.65 5.29 15.74
C VAL A 292 -8.48 6.09 16.76
N PRO A 293 -8.62 5.62 18.02
CA PRO A 293 -9.43 6.32 19.03
C PRO A 293 -9.07 7.80 19.20
N THR A 294 -7.79 8.16 19.12
CA THR A 294 -7.35 9.56 19.19
C THR A 294 -7.90 10.42 18.06
N HIS A 295 -8.06 9.90 16.84
CA HIS A 295 -8.68 10.65 15.74
C HIS A 295 -10.17 10.89 16.02
N LEU A 296 -10.88 9.89 16.51
CA LEU A 296 -12.30 10.01 16.87
C LEU A 296 -12.51 11.08 17.95
N VAL A 297 -11.70 11.04 19.02
CA VAL A 297 -11.77 12.07 20.09
C VAL A 297 -11.56 13.46 19.51
N ARG A 298 -10.52 13.66 18.71
CA ARG A 298 -10.21 14.97 18.11
C ARG A 298 -11.29 15.46 17.14
N MET A 299 -11.95 14.57 16.39
CA MET A 299 -13.10 14.93 15.54
C MET A 299 -14.33 15.30 16.37
N LEU A 300 -14.57 14.64 17.51
CA LEU A 300 -15.68 14.97 18.42
C LEU A 300 -15.46 16.27 19.20
N GLU A 301 -14.20 16.66 19.42
CA GLU A 301 -13.81 17.95 20.03
C GLU A 301 -13.93 19.13 19.06
N ALA A 302 -13.87 18.87 17.75
CA ALA A 302 -14.20 19.86 16.73
C ALA A 302 -15.72 20.09 16.66
N ASP A 303 -16.14 21.14 15.93
CA ASP A 303 -17.56 21.43 15.71
C ASP A 303 -18.16 20.52 14.63
N TYR A 304 -18.17 19.20 14.89
CA TYR A 304 -18.57 18.17 13.93
C TYR A 304 -20.02 18.29 13.46
N LYS A 305 -20.87 18.99 14.23
CA LYS A 305 -22.28 19.23 13.89
C LYS A 305 -22.47 20.14 12.67
N LYS A 306 -21.41 20.80 12.20
CA LYS A 306 -21.40 21.59 10.96
C LYS A 306 -21.38 20.74 9.69
N TYR A 307 -21.03 19.46 9.81
CA TYR A 307 -20.84 18.56 8.68
C TYR A 307 -21.95 17.51 8.66
N ASP A 308 -22.43 17.15 7.47
CA ASP A 308 -23.33 16.02 7.26
C ASP A 308 -22.55 14.69 7.30
N LEU A 309 -22.68 14.00 8.43
CA LEU A 309 -22.06 12.70 8.68
C LEU A 309 -23.06 11.54 8.56
N SER A 310 -24.24 11.76 7.97
CA SER A 310 -25.32 10.75 7.89
C SER A 310 -25.01 9.54 7.00
N SER A 311 -23.90 9.58 6.27
CA SER A 311 -23.39 8.47 5.46
C SER A 311 -22.63 7.40 6.25
N LEU A 312 -22.21 7.71 7.48
CA LEU A 312 -21.48 6.80 8.39
C LEU A 312 -22.38 5.85 9.17
#